data_AF-F1LI60-F1
#
_entry.id   AF-F1LI60-F1
#
_cell.length_a   1.000
_cell.length_b   1.000
_cell.length_c   1.000
_cell.angle_alpha   90.00
_cell.angle_beta   90.00
_cell.angle_gamma   90.00
#
_symmetry.space_group_name_H-M   'P 1'
#
loop_
_entity.id
_entity.type
_entity.pdbx_description
1 polymer ?
#
loop_
_entity_poly.entity_id
_entity_poly.type
_entity_poly.pdbx_seq_one_letter_code
_entity_poly.pdbx_strand_id
1 'polypeptide(L)' 'MMNELGYCNGIENYTRYMTGKKKGEPPYTLLDFFGDDWLLVVDESHVTLPQIRGMYEGDHNRKQT' A
#
# COMPACT_ATOMS: atom_id res chain seq x y z
N MET A 1 5.35 -9.92 -22.05
CA MET A 1 4.13 -9.57 -21.31
C MET A 1 4.00 -8.06 -21.05
N MET A 2 4.78 -7.40 -20.19
CA MET A 2 4.59 -5.94 -19.98
C MET A 2 4.82 -5.10 -21.25
N ASN A 3 5.89 -5.36 -22.01
CA ASN A 3 6.16 -4.63 -23.25
C ASN A 3 5.20 -4.99 -24.41
N GLU A 4 4.50 -6.11 -24.33
CA GLU A 4 3.67 -6.63 -25.42
C GLU A 4 2.16 -6.38 -25.16
N LEU A 5 1.73 -6.58 -23.90
CA LEU A 5 0.33 -6.50 -23.46
C LEU A 5 0.05 -5.30 -22.55
N GLY A 6 1.08 -4.63 -22.05
CA GLY A 6 0.94 -3.52 -21.09
C GLY A 6 0.70 -3.95 -19.64
N TYR A 7 0.66 -5.25 -19.34
CA TYR A 7 0.49 -5.77 -17.97
C TYR A 7 1.20 -7.12 -17.78
N CYS A 8 1.25 -7.59 -16.54
CA CYS A 8 1.65 -8.94 -16.18
C CYS A 8 0.97 -9.37 -14.86
N ASN A 9 1.06 -10.66 -14.52
CA ASN A 9 0.70 -11.12 -13.19
C ASN A 9 1.68 -10.54 -12.15
N GLY A 10 1.14 -10.04 -11.03
CA GLY A 10 1.96 -9.41 -10.00
C GLY A 10 2.45 -8.01 -10.37
N ILE A 11 1.73 -7.30 -11.25
CA ILE A 11 2.06 -5.94 -11.71
C ILE A 11 2.22 -4.97 -10.52
N GLU A 12 1.52 -5.20 -9.41
CA GLU A 12 1.57 -4.42 -8.19
C GLU A 12 2.97 -4.39 -7.53
N ASN A 13 3.81 -5.39 -7.79
CA ASN A 13 5.18 -5.42 -7.29
C ASN A 13 6.09 -4.38 -7.98
N TYR A 14 5.62 -3.78 -9.08
CA TYR A 14 6.34 -2.75 -9.84
C TYR A 14 5.80 -1.33 -9.61
N THR A 15 4.83 -1.16 -8.69
CA THR A 15 4.13 0.11 -8.38
C THR A 15 5.06 1.29 -8.16
N ARG A 16 6.20 1.10 -7.48
CA ARG A 16 7.18 2.17 -7.24
C ARG A 16 7.65 2.82 -8.55
N TYR A 17 7.95 2.01 -9.57
CA TYR A 17 8.43 2.51 -10.86
C TYR A 17 7.31 3.18 -11.66
N MET A 18 6.09 2.65 -11.56
CA MET A 18 4.92 3.20 -12.26
C MET A 18 4.45 4.54 -11.70
N THR A 19 4.61 4.74 -10.39
CA THR A 19 4.18 5.95 -9.67
C THR A 19 5.28 6.98 -9.49
N GLY A 20 6.51 6.67 -9.94
CA GLY A 20 7.67 7.57 -9.86
C GLY A 20 8.20 7.82 -8.43
N LYS A 21 7.75 7.03 -7.44
CA LYS A 21 8.16 7.16 -6.03
C LYS A 21 9.62 6.77 -5.83
N LYS A 22 10.31 7.45 -4.91
CA LYS A 22 11.67 7.07 -4.51
C LYS A 22 11.64 5.84 -3.61
N LYS A 23 12.79 5.18 -3.44
CA LYS A 23 12.94 4.06 -2.50
C LYS A 23 12.65 4.56 -1.08
N GLY A 24 11.72 3.89 -0.39
CA GLY A 24 11.32 4.22 0.98
C GLY A 24 10.18 5.24 1.07
N GLU A 25 9.79 5.88 -0.03
CA GLU A 25 8.60 6.72 -0.02
C GLU A 25 7.33 5.87 0.14
N PRO A 26 6.31 6.34 0.88
CA PRO A 26 5.04 5.65 1.00
C PRO A 26 4.37 5.45 -0.37
N PRO A 27 3.77 4.27 -0.62
CA PRO A 27 2.98 4.04 -1.83
C PRO A 27 1.68 4.86 -1.76
N TYR A 28 1.04 5.04 -2.92
CA TYR A 28 -0.36 5.44 -2.94
C TYR A 28 -1.23 4.33 -2.35
N THR A 29 -2.28 4.73 -1.64
CA THR A 29 -3.27 3.89 -0.97
C THR A 29 -4.67 4.41 -1.30
N LEU A 30 -5.69 3.75 -0.75
CA LEU A 30 -7.06 4.25 -0.84
C LEU A 30 -7.21 5.68 -0.26
N LEU A 31 -6.40 6.04 0.73
CA LEU A 31 -6.49 7.34 1.41
C LEU A 31 -6.19 8.52 0.48
N ASP A 32 -5.32 8.33 -0.51
CA ASP A 32 -4.91 9.37 -1.46
C ASP A 32 -6.03 9.75 -2.46
N PHE A 33 -7.12 8.98 -2.50
CA PHE A 33 -8.29 9.26 -3.33
C PHE A 33 -9.34 10.11 -2.59
N PHE A 34 -9.20 10.26 -1.27
CA PHE A 34 -10.01 11.21 -0.52
C PHE A 34 -9.44 12.62 -0.71
N GLY A 35 -10.31 13.63 -0.74
CA GLY A 35 -9.89 15.03 -0.67
C GLY A 35 -9.38 15.39 0.73
N ASP A 36 -8.99 16.64 0.93
CA ASP A 36 -8.39 17.08 2.20
C ASP A 36 -9.35 17.03 3.40
N ASP A 37 -10.67 17.14 3.16
CA ASP A 37 -11.71 17.16 4.18
C ASP A 37 -12.53 15.85 4.16
N TRP A 38 -12.01 14.82 4.82
CA TRP A 38 -12.64 13.51 4.91
C TRP A 38 -12.71 13.03 6.36
N LEU A 39 -13.70 12.18 6.65
CA LEU A 39 -13.91 11.59 7.96
C LEU A 39 -13.50 10.12 7.96
N LEU A 40 -12.62 9.75 8.90
CA LEU A 40 -12.34 8.35 9.24
C LEU A 40 -13.08 7.97 10.52
N VAL A 41 -13.90 6.92 10.45
CA VAL A 41 -14.43 6.26 11.64
C VAL A 41 -13.73 4.91 11.79
N VAL A 42 -13.09 4.71 12.94
CA VAL A 42 -12.40 3.46 13.27
C VAL A 42 -13.26 2.67 14.23
N ASP A 43 -13.97 1.67 13.70
CA ASP A 43 -14.71 0.71 14.52
C ASP A 43 -13.75 -0.21 15.29
N GLU A 44 -14.17 -0.62 16.49
CA GLU A 44 -13.37 -1.44 17.41
C GLU A 44 -11.92 -0.97 17.55
N SER A 45 -11.72 0.33 17.78
CA SER A 45 -10.40 0.99 17.73
C SER A 45 -9.33 0.34 18.63
N HIS A 46 -9.74 -0.28 19.73
CA HIS A 46 -8.84 -1.00 20.64
C HIS A 46 -8.18 -2.24 20.00
N VAL A 47 -8.77 -2.78 18.94
CA VAL A 47 -8.22 -3.87 18.10
C VAL A 47 -7.65 -3.31 16.80
N THR A 48 -8.39 -2.44 16.12
CA THR A 48 -8.05 -1.95 14.77
C THR A 48 -6.77 -1.10 14.76
N LEU A 49 -6.52 -0.28 15.78
CA LEU A 49 -5.29 0.54 15.83
C LEU A 49 -4.02 -0.32 16.01
N PRO A 50 -3.95 -1.28 16.96
CA PRO A 50 -2.85 -2.25 17.01
C PRO A 50 -2.65 -3.01 15.70
N GLN A 51 -3.73 -3.44 15.04
CA GLN A 51 -3.66 -4.15 13.76
C GLN A 51 -2.99 -3.30 12.68
N ILE A 52 -3.44 -2.06 12.46
CA ILE A 52 -2.86 -1.15 11.46
C ILE A 52 -1.37 -0.93 11.73
N ARG A 53 -0.99 -0.72 13.00
CA ARG A 53 0.43 -0.55 13.39
C ARG A 53 1.28 -1.78 13.00
N GLY A 54 0.73 -2.99 13.13
CA GLY A 54 1.43 -4.24 12.82
C GLY A 54 1.57 -4.58 11.34
N MET A 55 0.76 -3.96 10.45
CA MET A 55 0.68 -4.33 9.03
C MET A 55 2.02 -4.23 8.29
N TYR A 56 2.78 -3.15 8.52
CA TYR A 56 4.05 -2.93 7.83
C TYR A 56 5.07 -4.02 8.14
N GLU A 57 5.32 -4.28 9.43
CA GLU A 57 6.27 -5.30 9.87
C GLU A 57 5.82 -6.71 9.47
N GLY A 58 4.51 -6.98 9.50
CA GLY A 58 3.95 -8.25 9.06
C GLY A 58 4.21 -8.54 7.58
N ASP A 59 3.91 -7.59 6.69
CA ASP A 59 4.16 -7.76 5.25
C ASP A 59 5.66 -7.78 4.93
N HIS A 60 6.46 -6.96 5.62
CA HIS A 60 7.90 -6.91 5.42
C HIS A 60 8.56 -8.25 5.78
N ASN A 61 8.24 -8.83 6.95
CA ASN A 61 8.78 -10.13 7.37
C ASN A 61 8.45 -11.24 6.36
N ARG A 62 7.21 -11.30 5.86
CA ARG A 62 6.78 -12.28 4.86
C ARG A 62 7.57 -12.19 3.54
N LYS A 63 8.06 -11.00 3.19
CA LYS A 63 8.81 -10.73 1.96
C LYS A 63 10.33 -10.87 2.14
N GLN A 64 10.82 -10.96 3.38
CA GLN A 64 12.24 -11.14 3.69
C GLN A 64 12.65 -12.61 3.86
N THR A 65 11.70 -13.51 4.13
CA THR A 65 11.89 -14.97 4.16
C THR A 65 11.74 -15.59 2.78
#